data_AF-A0A9W4RGA2-F1
#
_entry.id   AF-A0A9W4RGA2-F1
#
_cell.length_a   1.000
_cell.length_b   1.000
_cell.length_c   1.000
_cell.angle_alpha   90.00
_cell.angle_beta   90.00
_cell.angle_gamma   90.00
#
_symmetry.space_group_name_H-M   'P 1'
#
loop_
_entity.id
_entity.type
_entity.pdbx_description
1 polymer ?
#
loop_
_entity_poly.entity_id
_entity_poly.type
_entity_poly.pdbx_seq_one_letter_code
_entity_poly.pdbx_strand_id
1 'polypeptide(L)'
;MRAATLPVRPIRHSGEPAYAYCARIGATNGLKTLTDCGRVFGFRSFEIIQGKALESVAELACQDIVALSFDTARTAPDSVELRGERLFRKQWTIASQCKVCPMCIRQDLAAPEQFRRRFPRAWRRTHWDIRALDVCVEHSARLIDACEACGDKLSYENAAVGRCPQRHDIAQFICEAVPEVETIGARYILGRLGFVNRIASAFLDDLELGRAIATMEAIGRAAMGIERYVEEASRASSGAIISAGFDVIQGLSERLPAVLDGLVGMSAQRPWRWGLLKAYGEFYEWLMDEPQSAITDALRAGVVAHAQDSDQVTFKANTSVAGVVIASSKYIPLAEAAAECDMGAERFRRFCEAQSILPTARLRQGESAKISRAFLDQLKDMIAECFNATELEVALGVSSAAARAIADAGLVDPIVSAEQRRELRFNVALFSVQSVRRLLDDLAARIQLGGEDLIPLPKAAATLRFATSKAVQLVLSGRLAIRGYDGSAPGLQAFLIDRCDLSKAIGQHLSDEFVPISVAADQIGIKGETAKALRDHKLLDATRHRNSLLVRRDTLQKFVDDHVTSQSLAAKGGFGSASAATKQLKKVGLTPILPVELARQAIYRRSDAEAALASWQQLKSGAARATEH
;
A
#
# COMPACT_ATOMS: atom_id res chain seq x y z
N MET A 1 -17.60 -71.60 5.63
CA MET A 1 -18.96 -71.60 6.20
C MET A 1 -19.93 -71.36 5.05
N ARG A 2 -20.99 -72.17 4.89
CA ARG A 2 -22.07 -71.83 3.96
C ARG A 2 -22.67 -70.49 4.41
N ALA A 3 -22.69 -69.50 3.52
CA ALA A 3 -23.24 -68.17 3.82
C ALA A 3 -24.67 -68.34 4.35
N ALA A 4 -24.88 -68.02 5.63
CA ALA A 4 -26.21 -67.94 6.19
C ALA A 4 -26.95 -66.83 5.43
N THR A 5 -27.87 -67.22 4.54
CA THR A 5 -28.75 -66.28 3.87
C THR A 5 -29.61 -65.60 4.95
N LEU A 6 -29.57 -64.27 4.99
CA LEU A 6 -30.35 -63.53 5.98
C LEU A 6 -31.84 -63.70 5.70
N PRO A 7 -32.67 -63.90 6.75
CA PRO A 7 -34.10 -64.15 6.58
C PRO A 7 -34.83 -62.93 6.00
N VAL A 8 -34.26 -61.73 6.12
CA VAL A 8 -34.92 -60.50 5.71
C VAL A 8 -33.94 -59.49 5.09
N ARG A 9 -34.32 -58.96 3.92
CA ARG A 9 -33.54 -58.02 3.11
C ARG A 9 -34.44 -56.85 2.70
N PRO A 10 -34.16 -55.61 3.11
CA PRO A 10 -34.88 -54.44 2.60
C PRO A 10 -34.59 -54.25 1.11
N ILE A 11 -35.47 -53.53 0.40
CA ILE A 11 -35.21 -53.14 -0.98
C ILE A 11 -34.04 -52.15 -0.98
N ARG A 12 -33.06 -52.39 -1.86
CA ARG A 12 -31.96 -51.48 -2.14
C ARG A 12 -32.45 -50.29 -2.96
N HIS A 13 -32.03 -49.08 -2.61
CA HIS A 13 -32.29 -47.89 -3.42
C HIS A 13 -31.13 -47.58 -4.37
N SER A 14 -31.43 -47.01 -5.54
CA SER A 14 -30.37 -46.45 -6.40
C SER A 14 -29.73 -45.25 -5.69
N GLY A 15 -28.39 -45.17 -5.71
CA GLY A 15 -27.64 -44.18 -4.94
C GLY A 15 -27.37 -44.56 -3.49
N GLU A 16 -27.81 -45.76 -3.07
CA GLU A 16 -27.47 -46.30 -1.76
C GLU A 16 -26.15 -47.08 -1.82
N PRO A 17 -25.13 -46.66 -1.05
CA PRO A 17 -23.83 -47.33 -1.04
C PRO A 17 -23.88 -48.63 -0.22
N ALA A 18 -22.97 -49.56 -0.53
CA ALA A 18 -22.95 -50.90 0.05
C ALA A 18 -22.87 -50.91 1.57
N TYR A 19 -22.09 -50.02 2.16
CA TYR A 19 -21.96 -49.95 3.62
C TYR A 19 -23.28 -49.52 4.27
N ALA A 20 -24.05 -48.60 3.66
CA ALA A 20 -25.31 -48.13 4.19
C ALA A 20 -26.42 -49.17 4.01
N TYR A 21 -26.45 -49.82 2.85
CA TYR A 21 -27.36 -50.91 2.59
C TYR A 21 -27.11 -52.09 3.54
N CYS A 22 -25.83 -52.45 3.76
CA CYS A 22 -25.43 -53.46 4.74
C CYS A 22 -25.88 -53.07 6.16
N ALA A 23 -25.72 -51.81 6.53
CA ALA A 23 -26.18 -51.31 7.83
C ALA A 23 -27.71 -51.45 7.98
N ARG A 24 -28.50 -51.13 6.94
CA ARG A 24 -29.96 -51.34 6.95
C ARG A 24 -30.37 -52.81 7.01
N ILE A 25 -29.64 -53.68 6.31
CA ILE A 25 -29.79 -55.14 6.44
C ILE A 25 -29.54 -55.55 7.89
N GLY A 26 -28.46 -55.07 8.50
CA GLY A 26 -28.14 -55.31 9.91
C GLY A 26 -29.27 -54.88 10.84
N ALA A 27 -29.71 -53.64 10.73
CA ALA A 27 -30.82 -53.09 11.51
C ALA A 27 -32.11 -53.92 11.36
N THR A 28 -32.40 -54.38 10.14
CA THR A 28 -33.55 -55.25 9.86
C THR A 28 -33.46 -56.60 10.57
N ASN A 29 -32.24 -57.09 10.82
CA ASN A 29 -31.96 -58.37 11.48
C ASN A 29 -31.48 -58.19 12.94
N GLY A 30 -31.70 -57.01 13.56
CA GLY A 30 -31.43 -56.76 14.98
C GLY A 30 -30.00 -56.32 15.33
N LEU A 31 -29.13 -56.10 14.33
CA LEU A 31 -27.79 -55.56 14.54
C LEU A 31 -27.85 -54.03 14.67
N LYS A 32 -27.02 -53.46 15.56
CA LYS A 32 -27.06 -52.03 15.87
C LYS A 32 -26.02 -51.22 15.10
N THR A 33 -24.93 -51.85 14.70
CA THR A 33 -23.81 -51.16 14.06
C THR A 33 -23.30 -51.86 12.80
N LEU A 34 -22.63 -51.11 11.94
CA LEU A 34 -21.93 -51.67 10.77
C LEU A 34 -20.77 -52.58 11.21
N THR A 35 -20.10 -52.27 12.32
CA THR A 35 -19.12 -53.15 12.96
C THR A 35 -19.74 -54.50 13.37
N ASP A 36 -20.94 -54.50 13.96
CA ASP A 36 -21.65 -55.75 14.29
C ASP A 36 -21.98 -56.54 13.03
N CYS A 37 -22.39 -55.87 11.95
CA CYS A 37 -22.57 -56.50 10.64
C CYS A 37 -21.28 -57.16 10.17
N GLY A 38 -20.14 -56.48 10.26
CA GLY A 38 -18.85 -57.02 9.87
C GLY A 38 -18.42 -58.25 10.66
N ARG A 39 -18.68 -58.27 11.98
CA ARG A 39 -18.42 -59.44 12.83
C ARG A 39 -19.25 -60.65 12.42
N VAL A 40 -20.51 -60.44 12.03
CA VAL A 40 -21.43 -61.52 11.61
C VAL A 40 -21.14 -61.99 10.19
N PHE A 41 -20.80 -61.08 9.28
CA PHE A 41 -20.71 -61.34 7.84
C PHE A 41 -19.28 -61.52 7.34
N GLY A 42 -18.26 -61.35 8.19
CA GLY A 42 -16.87 -61.67 7.87
C GLY A 42 -16.12 -60.58 7.11
N PHE A 43 -16.37 -59.31 7.41
CA PHE A 43 -15.63 -58.16 6.85
C PHE A 43 -15.34 -57.09 7.92
N ARG A 44 -14.43 -56.15 7.65
CA ARG A 44 -14.25 -54.97 8.51
C ARG A 44 -15.10 -53.81 7.98
N SER A 45 -15.77 -53.05 8.85
CA SER A 45 -16.66 -51.94 8.45
C SER A 45 -15.96 -50.95 7.52
N PHE A 46 -14.71 -50.61 7.85
CA PHE A 46 -13.87 -49.73 7.05
C PHE A 46 -13.57 -50.25 5.63
N GLU A 47 -13.48 -51.57 5.41
CA GLU A 47 -13.22 -52.14 4.09
C GLU A 47 -14.39 -51.89 3.12
N ILE A 48 -15.63 -52.00 3.60
CA ILE A 48 -16.81 -51.70 2.77
C ILE A 48 -16.95 -50.20 2.55
N ILE A 49 -16.68 -49.37 3.56
CA ILE A 49 -16.69 -47.90 3.40
C ILE A 49 -15.68 -47.47 2.32
N GLN A 50 -14.58 -48.21 2.15
CA GLN A 50 -13.60 -48.00 1.10
C GLN A 50 -13.90 -48.67 -0.25
N GLY A 51 -14.97 -49.46 -0.32
CA GLY A 51 -15.36 -50.20 -1.53
C GLY A 51 -14.55 -51.48 -1.80
N LYS A 52 -13.92 -52.10 -0.79
CA LYS A 52 -13.01 -53.26 -0.94
C LYS A 52 -13.61 -54.63 -0.60
N ALA A 53 -14.81 -54.68 -0.02
CA ALA A 53 -15.48 -55.93 0.41
C ALA A 53 -16.94 -55.99 -0.09
N LEU A 54 -17.15 -55.62 -1.35
CA LEU A 54 -18.48 -55.46 -1.94
C LEU A 54 -19.12 -56.81 -2.28
N GLU A 55 -18.30 -57.81 -2.63
CA GLU A 55 -18.69 -59.18 -2.94
C GLU A 55 -19.43 -59.81 -1.78
N SER A 56 -18.91 -59.66 -0.56
CA SER A 56 -19.54 -60.17 0.67
C SER A 56 -20.93 -59.58 0.88
N VAL A 57 -21.13 -58.29 0.59
CA VAL A 57 -22.44 -57.62 0.71
C VAL A 57 -23.39 -58.06 -0.42
N ALA A 58 -22.87 -58.16 -1.65
CA ALA A 58 -23.65 -58.58 -2.81
C ALA A 58 -24.15 -60.02 -2.67
N GLU A 59 -23.30 -60.95 -2.24
CA GLU A 59 -23.67 -62.34 -1.96
C GLU A 59 -24.71 -62.42 -0.82
N LEU A 60 -24.44 -61.76 0.31
CA LEU A 60 -25.31 -61.75 1.48
C LEU A 60 -26.72 -61.23 1.17
N ALA A 61 -26.80 -60.19 0.34
CA ALA A 61 -28.04 -59.51 0.01
C ALA A 61 -28.67 -59.97 -1.31
N CYS A 62 -28.03 -60.93 -2.00
CA CYS A 62 -28.32 -61.33 -3.38
C CYS A 62 -28.57 -60.12 -4.30
N GLN A 63 -27.63 -59.17 -4.28
CA GLN A 63 -27.65 -58.01 -5.15
C GLN A 63 -26.68 -58.18 -6.30
N ASP A 64 -26.95 -57.51 -7.42
CA ASP A 64 -25.97 -57.36 -8.47
C ASP A 64 -24.78 -56.53 -7.98
N ILE A 65 -23.58 -57.13 -8.05
CA ILE A 65 -22.33 -56.51 -7.63
C ILE A 65 -22.01 -55.27 -8.47
N VAL A 66 -22.40 -55.25 -9.75
CA VAL A 66 -22.14 -54.11 -10.64
C VAL A 66 -22.96 -52.91 -10.20
N ALA A 67 -24.28 -53.09 -10.01
CA ALA A 67 -25.16 -52.05 -9.51
C ALA A 67 -24.78 -51.56 -8.10
N LEU A 68 -24.30 -52.46 -7.23
CA LEU A 68 -23.85 -52.11 -5.87
C LEU A 68 -22.54 -51.31 -5.88
N SER A 69 -21.58 -51.75 -6.69
CA SER A 69 -20.29 -51.09 -6.90
C SER A 69 -20.47 -49.72 -7.52
N PHE A 70 -21.40 -49.57 -8.46
CA PHE A 70 -21.69 -48.30 -9.11
C PHE A 70 -22.05 -47.19 -8.11
N ASP A 71 -22.84 -47.49 -7.08
CA ASP A 71 -23.25 -46.51 -6.05
C ASP A 71 -22.31 -46.43 -4.84
N THR A 72 -21.25 -47.23 -4.81
CA THR A 72 -20.30 -47.28 -3.69
C THR A 72 -18.97 -46.70 -4.12
N ALA A 73 -18.52 -45.67 -3.40
CA ALA A 73 -17.23 -45.06 -3.68
C ALA A 73 -16.08 -46.06 -3.49
N ARG A 74 -15.19 -46.13 -4.47
CA ARG A 74 -13.95 -46.91 -4.42
C ARG A 74 -12.79 -45.98 -4.09
N THR A 75 -12.16 -46.20 -2.94
CA THR A 75 -11.10 -45.30 -2.46
C THR A 75 -9.72 -45.82 -2.82
N ALA A 76 -8.91 -44.98 -3.45
CA ALA A 76 -7.48 -45.16 -3.69
C ALA A 76 -6.66 -44.17 -2.83
N PRO A 77 -5.32 -44.26 -2.79
CA PRO A 77 -4.49 -43.36 -1.98
C PRO A 77 -4.69 -41.87 -2.29
N ASP A 78 -4.87 -41.52 -3.55
CA ASP A 78 -4.93 -40.13 -4.05
C ASP A 78 -6.32 -39.71 -4.57
N SER A 79 -7.22 -40.68 -4.79
CA SER A 79 -8.46 -40.47 -5.51
C SER A 79 -9.60 -41.34 -5.00
N VAL A 80 -10.82 -40.97 -5.38
CA VAL A 80 -12.04 -41.73 -5.12
C VAL A 80 -12.83 -41.82 -6.42
N GLU A 81 -13.27 -43.01 -6.77
CA GLU A 81 -14.12 -43.24 -7.93
C GLU A 81 -15.56 -43.48 -7.49
N LEU A 82 -16.51 -42.79 -8.11
CA LEU A 82 -17.94 -42.95 -7.84
C LEU A 82 -18.73 -42.76 -9.14
N ARG A 83 -19.56 -43.74 -9.51
CA ARG A 83 -20.45 -43.66 -10.69
C ARG A 83 -19.74 -43.25 -12.00
N GLY A 84 -18.51 -43.71 -12.20
CA GLY A 84 -17.68 -43.40 -13.36
C GLY A 84 -16.94 -42.05 -13.29
N GLU A 85 -17.11 -41.31 -12.19
CA GLU A 85 -16.43 -40.04 -11.94
C GLU A 85 -15.28 -40.19 -10.96
N ARG A 86 -14.22 -39.40 -11.16
CA ARG A 86 -13.04 -39.38 -10.28
C ARG A 86 -13.00 -38.09 -9.45
N LEU A 87 -12.88 -38.25 -8.13
CA LEU A 87 -12.71 -37.19 -7.15
C LEU A 87 -11.31 -37.25 -6.52
N PHE A 88 -10.83 -36.12 -5.98
CA PHE A 88 -9.63 -36.14 -5.14
C PHE A 88 -9.94 -36.76 -3.78
N ARG A 89 -8.96 -37.45 -3.18
CA ARG A 89 -9.15 -38.10 -1.88
C ARG A 89 -9.68 -37.16 -0.79
N LYS A 90 -9.23 -35.91 -0.78
CA LYS A 90 -9.63 -34.87 0.20
C LYS A 90 -11.09 -34.38 0.06
N GLN A 91 -11.73 -34.67 -1.07
CA GLN A 91 -13.13 -34.29 -1.36
C GLN A 91 -14.13 -35.36 -0.92
N TRP A 92 -13.63 -36.52 -0.48
CA TRP A 92 -14.46 -37.62 0.02
C TRP A 92 -14.32 -37.75 1.52
N THR A 93 -15.45 -37.67 2.22
CA THR A 93 -15.48 -37.86 3.67
C THR A 93 -15.34 -39.35 4.00
N ILE A 94 -14.34 -39.71 4.79
CA ILE A 94 -14.27 -41.03 5.42
C ILE A 94 -14.40 -40.85 6.93
N ALA A 95 -15.39 -41.53 7.52
CA ALA A 95 -15.51 -41.81 8.95
C ALA A 95 -15.70 -40.65 9.95
N SER A 96 -15.65 -39.37 9.57
CA SER A 96 -15.70 -38.26 10.56
C SER A 96 -16.76 -37.18 10.37
N GLN A 97 -17.42 -37.08 9.21
CA GLN A 97 -18.46 -36.06 8.93
C GLN A 97 -19.63 -36.65 8.12
N CYS A 98 -20.39 -37.52 8.76
CA CYS A 98 -21.59 -38.09 8.15
C CYS A 98 -22.66 -37.00 8.02
N LYS A 99 -23.08 -36.68 6.79
CA LYS A 99 -24.14 -35.71 6.53
C LYS A 99 -25.45 -36.40 6.20
N VAL A 100 -26.57 -35.81 6.61
CA VAL A 100 -27.93 -36.25 6.23
C VAL A 100 -28.86 -35.06 6.04
N CYS A 101 -29.92 -35.25 5.26
CA CYS A 101 -31.03 -34.31 5.17
C CYS A 101 -32.21 -34.81 6.03
N PRO A 102 -32.64 -34.08 7.08
CA PRO A 102 -33.83 -34.42 7.86
C PRO A 102 -35.11 -34.55 7.02
N MET A 103 -35.27 -33.73 5.98
CA MET A 103 -36.43 -33.81 5.08
C MET A 103 -36.43 -35.06 4.20
N CYS A 104 -35.28 -35.46 3.63
CA CYS A 104 -35.16 -36.75 2.94
C CYS A 104 -35.52 -37.91 3.87
N ILE A 105 -35.03 -37.90 5.12
CA ILE A 105 -35.36 -38.94 6.10
C ILE A 105 -36.86 -38.95 6.38
N ARG A 106 -37.49 -37.78 6.55
CA ARG A 106 -38.94 -37.65 6.76
C ARG A 106 -39.75 -38.22 5.60
N GLN A 107 -39.34 -37.93 4.36
CA GLN A 107 -39.96 -38.50 3.16
C GLN A 107 -39.77 -40.02 3.07
N ASP A 108 -38.56 -40.51 3.33
CA ASP A 108 -38.26 -41.94 3.33
C ASP A 108 -39.14 -42.68 4.37
N LEU A 109 -39.36 -42.09 5.55
CA LEU A 109 -40.26 -42.64 6.59
C LEU A 109 -41.74 -42.58 6.20
N ALA A 110 -42.16 -41.54 5.49
CA ALA A 110 -43.53 -41.34 5.03
C ALA A 110 -43.89 -42.19 3.81
N ALA A 111 -42.90 -42.72 3.08
CA ALA A 111 -43.13 -43.54 1.90
C ALA A 111 -44.04 -44.76 2.21
N PRO A 112 -45.09 -45.00 1.40
CA PRO A 112 -45.99 -46.13 1.60
C PRO A 112 -45.22 -47.45 1.59
N GLU A 113 -45.51 -48.31 2.56
CA GLU A 113 -44.88 -49.62 2.65
C GLU A 113 -45.44 -50.53 1.56
N GLN A 114 -44.61 -50.96 0.61
CA GLN A 114 -45.01 -51.99 -0.36
C GLN A 114 -45.19 -53.37 0.32
N PHE A 115 -44.65 -53.56 1.53
CA PHE A 115 -44.76 -54.79 2.31
C PHE A 115 -45.11 -54.47 3.77
N ARG A 116 -46.02 -55.20 4.41
CA ARG A 116 -46.51 -54.99 5.80
C ARG A 116 -45.45 -55.18 6.92
N ARG A 117 -44.14 -55.17 6.63
CA ARG A 117 -43.08 -55.46 7.59
C ARG A 117 -42.29 -54.19 7.94
N ARG A 118 -42.13 -53.95 9.25
CA ARG A 118 -41.44 -52.81 9.87
C ARG A 118 -39.92 -52.80 9.56
N PHE A 119 -39.55 -52.41 8.35
CA PHE A 119 -38.13 -52.26 7.97
C PHE A 119 -37.63 -50.82 8.13
N PRO A 120 -36.33 -50.61 8.37
CA PRO A 120 -35.73 -49.27 8.29
C PRO A 120 -35.95 -48.67 6.89
N ARG A 121 -36.84 -47.67 6.81
CA ARG A 121 -37.20 -47.00 5.56
C ARG A 121 -36.22 -45.91 5.17
N ALA A 122 -35.74 -45.16 6.16
CA ALA A 122 -34.69 -44.16 5.97
C ALA A 122 -33.40 -44.83 5.49
N TRP A 123 -32.81 -44.28 4.42
CA TRP A 123 -31.61 -44.79 3.80
C TRP A 123 -30.63 -43.67 3.48
N ARG A 124 -29.36 -44.03 3.34
CA ARG A 124 -28.28 -43.06 3.13
C ARG A 124 -28.01 -42.89 1.64
N ARG A 125 -27.93 -41.64 1.21
CA ARG A 125 -27.53 -41.29 -0.15
C ARG A 125 -26.00 -41.16 -0.23
N THR A 126 -25.37 -41.84 -1.18
CA THR A 126 -23.90 -41.87 -1.34
C THR A 126 -23.29 -40.47 -1.56
N HIS A 127 -24.00 -39.59 -2.26
CA HIS A 127 -23.53 -38.24 -2.54
C HIS A 127 -23.45 -37.34 -1.29
N TRP A 128 -24.09 -37.69 -0.17
CA TRP A 128 -23.90 -36.97 1.10
C TRP A 128 -22.46 -37.08 1.64
N ASP A 129 -21.66 -38.01 1.13
CA ASP A 129 -20.25 -38.16 1.54
C ASP A 129 -19.28 -37.26 0.76
N ILE A 130 -19.77 -36.55 -0.27
CA ILE A 130 -18.96 -35.58 -1.01
C ILE A 130 -18.85 -34.32 -0.15
N ARG A 131 -17.62 -33.93 0.20
CA ARG A 131 -17.37 -32.81 1.12
C ARG A 131 -18.01 -31.51 0.63
N ALA A 132 -17.88 -31.21 -0.66
CA ALA A 132 -18.43 -30.02 -1.31
C ALA A 132 -19.97 -29.94 -1.28
N LEU A 133 -20.67 -31.05 -1.03
CA LEU A 133 -22.13 -31.10 -0.97
C LEU A 133 -22.61 -30.96 0.46
N ASP A 134 -22.80 -29.73 0.94
CA ASP A 134 -23.41 -29.46 2.24
C ASP A 134 -24.90 -29.06 2.14
N VAL A 135 -25.46 -29.09 0.92
CA VAL A 135 -26.88 -28.81 0.64
C VAL A 135 -27.57 -30.03 0.05
N CYS A 136 -28.83 -30.23 0.43
CA CYS A 136 -29.76 -31.12 -0.23
C CYS A 136 -30.41 -30.38 -1.40
N VAL A 137 -30.15 -30.83 -2.63
CA VAL A 137 -30.75 -30.23 -3.84
C VAL A 137 -32.26 -30.50 -3.94
N GLU A 138 -32.73 -31.61 -3.39
CA GLU A 138 -34.16 -32.00 -3.44
C GLU A 138 -35.04 -31.10 -2.55
N HIS A 139 -34.52 -30.69 -1.39
CA HIS A 139 -35.25 -29.90 -0.39
C HIS A 139 -34.76 -28.46 -0.27
N SER A 140 -33.74 -28.08 -1.04
CA SER A 140 -33.04 -26.80 -0.91
C SER A 140 -32.73 -26.49 0.55
N ALA A 141 -32.05 -27.41 1.23
CA ALA A 141 -31.84 -27.36 2.67
C ALA A 141 -30.41 -27.75 3.06
N ARG A 142 -29.88 -27.18 4.14
CA ARG A 142 -28.56 -27.54 4.67
C ARG A 142 -28.57 -28.97 5.20
N LEU A 143 -27.54 -29.74 4.87
CA LEU A 143 -27.30 -31.05 5.46
C LEU A 143 -26.72 -30.88 6.86
N ILE A 144 -27.18 -31.70 7.81
CA ILE A 144 -26.66 -31.73 9.17
C ILE A 144 -25.64 -32.85 9.33
N ASP A 145 -24.60 -32.64 10.13
CA ASP A 145 -23.57 -33.64 10.46
C ASP A 145 -23.50 -33.98 11.96
N ALA A 146 -24.33 -33.33 12.77
CA ALA A 146 -24.49 -33.58 14.20
C ALA A 146 -25.97 -33.61 14.58
N CYS A 147 -26.26 -34.29 15.68
CA CYS A 147 -27.60 -34.35 16.25
C CYS A 147 -27.93 -33.05 16.98
N GLU A 148 -29.00 -32.34 16.56
CA GLU A 148 -29.42 -31.07 17.20
C GLU A 148 -29.80 -31.24 18.67
N ALA A 149 -30.30 -32.41 19.07
CA ALA A 149 -30.74 -32.67 20.44
C ALA A 149 -29.60 -32.99 21.42
N CYS A 150 -28.50 -33.59 20.97
CA CYS A 150 -27.43 -34.05 21.86
C CYS A 150 -26.02 -33.61 21.47
N GLY A 151 -25.85 -32.92 20.33
CA GLY A 151 -24.56 -32.44 19.82
C GLY A 151 -23.63 -33.52 19.24
N ASP A 152 -23.94 -34.81 19.43
CA ASP A 152 -23.11 -35.89 18.92
C ASP A 152 -23.05 -35.88 17.38
N LYS A 153 -21.84 -36.05 16.84
CA LYS A 153 -21.64 -36.24 15.39
C LYS A 153 -22.39 -37.47 14.90
N LEU A 154 -22.97 -37.35 13.73
CA LEU A 154 -23.56 -38.49 13.04
C LEU A 154 -22.45 -39.43 12.59
N SER A 155 -22.74 -40.73 12.56
CA SER A 155 -21.76 -41.77 12.30
C SER A 155 -22.23 -42.77 11.26
N TYR A 156 -21.29 -43.23 10.42
CA TYR A 156 -21.45 -44.34 9.49
C TYR A 156 -21.66 -45.68 10.21
N GLU A 157 -21.22 -45.78 11.46
CA GLU A 157 -21.36 -47.00 12.25
C GLU A 157 -22.80 -47.23 12.71
N ASN A 158 -23.67 -46.23 12.66
CA ASN A 158 -25.06 -46.41 13.06
C ASN A 158 -25.87 -47.12 11.98
N ALA A 159 -26.47 -48.26 12.31
CA ALA A 159 -27.31 -49.02 11.40
C ALA A 159 -28.66 -48.35 11.06
N ALA A 160 -29.11 -47.41 11.89
CA ALA A 160 -30.36 -46.68 11.70
C ALA A 160 -30.12 -45.23 11.25
N VAL A 161 -30.13 -44.98 9.93
CA VAL A 161 -29.89 -43.65 9.32
C VAL A 161 -30.82 -42.55 9.86
N GLY A 162 -32.07 -42.89 10.19
CA GLY A 162 -33.05 -41.94 10.72
C GLY A 162 -32.91 -41.60 12.21
N ARG A 163 -31.91 -42.15 12.90
CA ARG A 163 -31.69 -41.90 14.33
C ARG A 163 -30.24 -41.52 14.60
N CYS A 164 -30.00 -40.73 15.63
CA CYS A 164 -28.64 -40.52 16.11
C CYS A 164 -28.16 -41.68 17.01
N PRO A 165 -26.88 -41.73 17.42
CA PRO A 165 -26.38 -42.74 18.36
C PRO A 165 -27.16 -42.82 19.68
N GLN A 166 -27.66 -41.68 20.17
CA GLN A 166 -28.53 -41.56 21.36
C GLN A 166 -30.02 -41.82 21.06
N ARG A 167 -30.34 -42.27 19.84
CA ARG A 167 -31.69 -42.64 19.36
C ARG A 167 -32.69 -41.51 19.14
N HIS A 168 -32.28 -40.24 19.23
CA HIS A 168 -33.11 -39.11 18.81
C HIS A 168 -33.51 -39.26 17.33
N ASP A 169 -34.75 -38.86 17.02
CA ASP A 169 -35.34 -38.99 15.69
C ASP A 169 -34.90 -37.82 14.79
N ILE A 170 -34.05 -38.11 13.81
CA ILE A 170 -33.48 -37.09 12.92
C ILE A 170 -34.58 -36.45 12.04
N ALA A 171 -35.67 -37.16 11.77
CA ALA A 171 -36.75 -36.64 10.94
C ALA A 171 -37.49 -35.44 11.57
N GLN A 172 -37.30 -35.21 12.88
CA GLN A 172 -37.93 -34.12 13.63
C GLN A 172 -37.10 -32.84 13.61
N PHE A 173 -35.84 -32.89 13.17
CA PHE A 173 -34.94 -31.73 13.16
C PHE A 173 -35.32 -30.72 12.08
N ILE A 174 -34.98 -29.46 12.35
CA ILE A 174 -35.31 -28.33 11.48
C ILE A 174 -34.28 -28.27 10.36
N CYS A 175 -34.77 -28.21 9.11
CA CYS A 175 -33.91 -27.97 7.96
C CYS A 175 -33.73 -26.46 7.77
N GLU A 176 -32.50 -25.96 7.85
CA GLU A 176 -32.17 -24.62 7.40
C GLU A 176 -32.39 -24.53 5.89
N ALA A 177 -33.33 -23.69 5.46
CA ALA A 177 -33.61 -23.46 4.05
C ALA A 177 -32.45 -22.72 3.38
N VAL A 178 -32.10 -23.14 2.17
CA VAL A 178 -30.98 -22.61 1.40
C VAL A 178 -31.52 -22.02 0.09
N PRO A 179 -31.12 -20.79 -0.28
CA PRO A 179 -31.54 -20.17 -1.54
C PRO A 179 -31.17 -21.02 -2.76
N GLU A 180 -32.00 -21.03 -3.80
CA GLU A 180 -31.76 -21.84 -5.00
C GLU A 180 -30.41 -21.54 -5.65
N VAL A 181 -29.97 -20.28 -5.63
CA VAL A 181 -28.66 -19.86 -6.15
C VAL A 181 -27.48 -20.57 -5.47
N GLU A 182 -27.59 -20.93 -4.18
CA GLU A 182 -26.56 -21.69 -3.45
C GLU A 182 -26.59 -23.19 -3.77
N THR A 183 -27.61 -23.68 -4.50
CA THR A 183 -27.73 -25.10 -4.86
C THR A 183 -27.18 -25.43 -6.24
N ILE A 184 -26.92 -24.44 -7.10
CA ILE A 184 -26.61 -24.67 -8.52
C ILE A 184 -25.32 -25.47 -8.73
N GLY A 185 -24.29 -25.19 -7.92
CA GLY A 185 -23.04 -25.94 -7.97
C GLY A 185 -23.21 -27.39 -7.50
N ALA A 186 -24.04 -27.62 -6.47
CA ALA A 186 -24.41 -28.96 -6.03
C ALA A 186 -25.22 -29.71 -7.11
N ARG A 187 -26.14 -29.02 -7.81
CA ARG A 187 -26.90 -29.58 -8.93
C ARG A 187 -25.99 -30.02 -10.07
N TYR A 188 -24.97 -29.23 -10.40
CA TYR A 188 -23.98 -29.62 -11.41
C TYR A 188 -23.24 -30.92 -11.02
N ILE A 189 -22.72 -30.99 -9.79
CA ILE A 189 -22.02 -32.19 -9.28
C ILE A 189 -22.93 -33.42 -9.31
N LEU A 190 -24.15 -33.29 -8.79
CA LEU A 190 -25.13 -34.37 -8.77
C LEU A 190 -25.59 -34.77 -10.18
N GLY A 191 -25.65 -33.81 -11.10
CA GLY A 191 -26.00 -34.02 -12.50
C GLY A 191 -24.95 -34.84 -13.23
N ARG A 192 -23.66 -34.59 -12.97
CA ARG A 192 -22.55 -35.41 -13.50
C ARG A 192 -22.55 -36.83 -12.95
N LEU A 193 -22.89 -36.99 -11.67
CA LEU A 193 -23.07 -38.30 -11.06
C LEU A 193 -24.37 -38.99 -11.49
N GLY A 194 -25.26 -38.32 -12.24
CA GLY A 194 -26.53 -38.89 -12.71
C GLY A 194 -27.57 -39.10 -11.60
N PHE A 195 -27.53 -38.30 -10.53
CA PHE A 195 -28.58 -38.26 -9.50
C PHE A 195 -29.71 -37.28 -9.83
N VAL A 196 -29.40 -36.24 -10.61
CA VAL A 196 -30.35 -35.24 -11.10
C VAL A 196 -30.08 -34.95 -12.58
N ASN A 197 -30.90 -34.12 -13.22
CA ASN A 197 -30.67 -33.71 -14.60
C ASN A 197 -29.30 -33.03 -14.74
N ARG A 198 -28.54 -33.45 -15.76
CA ARG A 198 -27.20 -32.89 -16.05
C ARG A 198 -27.32 -31.42 -16.44
N ILE A 199 -26.47 -30.59 -15.86
CA ILE A 199 -26.25 -29.20 -16.28
C ILE A 199 -24.94 -29.20 -17.07
N ALA A 200 -24.98 -28.72 -18.31
CA ALA A 200 -23.80 -28.65 -19.15
C ALA A 200 -22.89 -27.49 -18.75
N SER A 201 -21.58 -27.66 -18.91
CA SER A 201 -20.59 -26.60 -18.76
C SER A 201 -19.43 -26.85 -19.73
N ALA A 202 -19.26 -25.94 -20.69
CA ALA A 202 -18.22 -26.05 -21.71
C ALA A 202 -16.79 -26.17 -21.13
N PHE A 203 -16.56 -25.63 -19.93
CA PHE A 203 -15.26 -25.67 -19.28
C PHE A 203 -15.10 -26.82 -18.29
N LEU A 204 -16.15 -27.16 -17.54
CA LEU A 204 -16.05 -28.13 -16.44
C LEU A 204 -16.32 -29.57 -16.89
N ASP A 205 -17.05 -29.78 -17.98
CA ASP A 205 -17.37 -31.13 -18.46
C ASP A 205 -16.14 -31.88 -18.99
N ASP A 206 -15.12 -31.17 -19.47
CA ASP A 206 -13.85 -31.73 -19.95
C ASP A 206 -12.88 -32.12 -18.81
N LEU A 207 -13.18 -31.73 -17.58
CA LEU A 207 -12.35 -32.03 -16.41
C LEU A 207 -12.84 -33.30 -15.71
N GLU A 208 -11.94 -34.01 -15.04
CA GLU A 208 -12.34 -34.96 -14.01
C GLU A 208 -13.15 -34.22 -12.93
N LEU A 209 -14.23 -34.84 -12.41
CA LEU A 209 -15.14 -34.18 -11.47
C LEU A 209 -14.42 -33.58 -10.24
N GLY A 210 -13.41 -34.25 -9.71
CA GLY A 210 -12.63 -33.74 -8.58
C GLY A 210 -11.90 -32.43 -8.89
N ARG A 211 -11.36 -32.31 -10.11
CA ARG A 211 -10.74 -31.09 -10.60
C ARG A 211 -11.79 -30.01 -10.84
N ALA A 212 -12.92 -30.35 -11.44
CA ALA A 212 -14.05 -29.41 -11.61
C ALA A 212 -14.52 -28.82 -10.27
N ILE A 213 -14.65 -29.65 -9.23
CA ILE A 213 -14.99 -29.20 -7.87
C ILE A 213 -13.93 -28.25 -7.31
N ALA A 214 -12.64 -28.58 -7.45
CA ALA A 214 -11.55 -27.74 -6.97
C ALA A 214 -11.49 -26.38 -7.70
N THR A 215 -11.74 -26.38 -9.02
CA THR A 215 -11.82 -25.16 -9.84
C THR A 215 -13.00 -24.28 -9.43
N MET A 216 -14.20 -24.87 -9.26
CA MET A 216 -15.35 -24.14 -8.72
C MET A 216 -15.05 -23.57 -7.33
N GLU A 217 -14.42 -24.33 -6.46
CA GLU A 217 -14.08 -23.87 -5.11
C GLU A 217 -13.10 -22.68 -5.13
N ALA A 218 -12.04 -22.77 -5.93
CA ALA A 218 -11.03 -21.71 -6.01
C ALA A 218 -11.60 -20.39 -6.57
N ILE A 219 -12.39 -20.48 -7.65
CA ILE A 219 -13.03 -19.31 -8.27
C ILE A 219 -14.12 -18.75 -7.35
N GLY A 220 -14.89 -19.62 -6.68
CA GLY A 220 -15.92 -19.20 -5.73
C GLY A 220 -15.34 -18.45 -4.54
N ARG A 221 -14.22 -18.94 -3.98
CA ARG A 221 -13.49 -18.23 -2.91
C ARG A 221 -13.00 -16.87 -3.38
N ALA A 222 -12.43 -16.79 -4.58
CA ALA A 222 -12.01 -15.53 -5.18
C ALA A 222 -13.18 -14.56 -5.34
N ALA A 223 -14.31 -15.01 -5.86
CA ALA A 223 -15.52 -14.21 -6.05
C ALA A 223 -16.11 -13.68 -4.73
N MET A 224 -15.95 -14.44 -3.64
CA MET A 224 -16.41 -14.06 -2.31
C MET A 224 -15.35 -13.31 -1.48
N GLY A 225 -14.15 -13.08 -2.03
CA GLY A 225 -13.04 -12.44 -1.30
C GLY A 225 -12.55 -13.26 -0.09
N ILE A 226 -12.64 -14.59 -0.15
CA ILE A 226 -12.22 -15.50 0.92
C ILE A 226 -10.78 -15.96 0.65
N GLU A 227 -9.83 -15.57 1.50
CA GLU A 227 -8.47 -16.12 1.51
C GLU A 227 -8.37 -17.36 2.39
N ARG A 228 -7.50 -18.31 2.02
CA ARG A 228 -7.30 -19.63 2.63
C ARG A 228 -6.87 -19.56 4.10
N TYR A 229 -6.16 -18.51 4.51
CA TYR A 229 -5.78 -18.30 5.92
C TYR A 229 -6.87 -17.66 6.78
N VAL A 230 -8.00 -17.23 6.19
CA VAL A 230 -9.13 -16.61 6.90
C VAL A 230 -10.30 -17.60 7.05
N GLU A 231 -10.08 -18.89 6.73
CA GLU A 231 -11.12 -19.94 6.75
C GLU A 231 -11.88 -20.06 8.09
N GLU A 232 -11.22 -19.78 9.22
CA GLU A 232 -11.88 -19.84 10.54
C GLU A 232 -12.91 -18.71 10.77
N ALA A 233 -12.86 -17.63 9.98
CA ALA A 233 -13.78 -16.49 10.09
C ALA A 233 -14.86 -16.44 9.01
N SER A 234 -14.74 -17.21 7.92
CA SER A 234 -15.72 -17.18 6.85
C SER A 234 -16.99 -17.95 7.22
N ARG A 235 -18.13 -17.25 7.26
CA ARG A 235 -19.47 -17.85 7.45
C ARG A 235 -20.01 -18.51 6.19
N ALA A 236 -19.29 -18.45 5.07
CA ALA A 236 -19.75 -19.00 3.81
C ALA A 236 -19.76 -20.53 3.84
N SER A 237 -20.90 -21.10 3.47
CA SER A 237 -21.05 -22.54 3.32
C SER A 237 -20.25 -23.08 2.12
N SER A 238 -19.93 -24.37 2.11
CA SER A 238 -19.28 -25.00 0.95
C SER A 238 -20.18 -24.91 -0.29
N GLY A 239 -21.48 -25.10 -0.13
CA GLY A 239 -22.46 -24.95 -1.22
C GLY A 239 -22.47 -23.56 -1.83
N ALA A 240 -22.42 -22.50 -1.00
CA ALA A 240 -22.35 -21.11 -1.47
C ALA A 240 -21.08 -20.84 -2.29
N ILE A 241 -19.92 -21.29 -1.78
CA ILE A 241 -18.63 -21.14 -2.47
C ILE A 241 -18.66 -21.86 -3.82
N ILE A 242 -19.05 -23.13 -3.83
CA ILE A 242 -19.07 -23.94 -5.06
C ILE A 242 -20.05 -23.34 -6.09
N SER A 243 -21.22 -22.88 -5.65
CA SER A 243 -22.21 -22.25 -6.51
C SER A 243 -21.74 -20.91 -7.06
N ALA A 244 -21.08 -20.06 -6.27
CA ALA A 244 -20.49 -18.81 -6.75
C ALA A 244 -19.42 -19.07 -7.82
N GLY A 245 -18.57 -20.07 -7.61
CA GLY A 245 -17.57 -20.47 -8.60
C GLY A 245 -18.19 -20.99 -9.89
N PHE A 246 -19.21 -21.86 -9.79
CA PHE A 246 -19.95 -22.34 -10.94
C PHE A 246 -20.59 -21.19 -11.73
N ASP A 247 -21.21 -20.24 -11.04
CA ASP A 247 -21.85 -19.06 -11.63
C ASP A 247 -20.83 -18.21 -12.41
N VAL A 248 -19.66 -17.93 -11.82
CA VAL A 248 -18.58 -17.20 -12.52
C VAL A 248 -18.12 -17.97 -13.77
N ILE A 249 -17.96 -19.29 -13.70
CA ILE A 249 -17.48 -20.09 -14.83
C ILE A 249 -18.48 -20.10 -15.99
N GLN A 250 -19.79 -20.11 -15.71
CA GLN A 250 -20.82 -20.05 -16.76
C GLN A 250 -20.82 -18.72 -17.51
N GLY A 251 -20.43 -17.63 -16.85
CA GLY A 251 -20.30 -16.29 -17.42
C GLY A 251 -18.87 -15.77 -17.41
N LEU A 252 -17.88 -16.63 -17.71
CA LEU A 252 -16.48 -16.36 -17.39
C LEU A 252 -15.96 -15.03 -17.94
N SER A 253 -16.22 -14.73 -19.22
CA SER A 253 -15.75 -13.50 -19.86
C SER A 253 -16.36 -12.23 -19.26
N GLU A 254 -17.61 -12.30 -18.78
CA GLU A 254 -18.35 -11.16 -18.27
C GLU A 254 -18.14 -10.95 -16.76
N ARG A 255 -17.99 -12.05 -16.01
CA ARG A 255 -17.97 -12.03 -14.53
C ARG A 255 -16.57 -12.03 -13.94
N LEU A 256 -15.58 -12.61 -14.64
CA LEU A 256 -14.21 -12.65 -14.16
C LEU A 256 -13.63 -11.26 -13.87
N PRO A 257 -13.85 -10.20 -14.69
CA PRO A 257 -13.35 -8.86 -14.38
C PRO A 257 -13.80 -8.35 -13.01
N ALA A 258 -15.08 -8.52 -12.66
CA ALA A 258 -15.61 -8.10 -11.37
C ALA A 258 -14.99 -8.86 -10.18
N VAL A 259 -14.70 -10.16 -10.37
CA VAL A 259 -13.98 -10.97 -9.37
C VAL A 259 -12.55 -10.43 -9.18
N LEU A 260 -11.85 -10.15 -10.28
CA LEU A 260 -10.49 -9.63 -10.24
C LEU A 260 -10.42 -8.23 -9.63
N ASP A 261 -11.36 -7.34 -9.95
CA ASP A 261 -11.50 -6.03 -9.31
C ASP A 261 -11.68 -6.15 -7.78
N GLY A 262 -12.52 -7.08 -7.33
CA GLY A 262 -12.70 -7.39 -5.91
C GLY A 262 -11.39 -7.81 -5.24
N LEU A 263 -10.64 -8.70 -5.87
CA LEU A 263 -9.32 -9.14 -5.36
C LEU A 263 -8.30 -8.00 -5.31
N VAL A 264 -8.29 -7.13 -6.32
CA VAL A 264 -7.42 -5.95 -6.37
C VAL A 264 -7.78 -4.95 -5.28
N GLY A 265 -9.07 -4.74 -5.01
CA GLY A 265 -9.55 -3.92 -3.90
C GLY A 265 -9.06 -4.41 -2.53
N MET A 266 -8.84 -5.72 -2.38
CA MET A 266 -8.29 -6.33 -1.16
C MET A 266 -6.75 -6.27 -1.07
N SER A 267 -6.04 -5.83 -2.12
CA SER A 267 -4.57 -5.86 -2.19
C SER A 267 -3.87 -5.08 -1.07
N ALA A 268 -4.53 -4.11 -0.46
CA ALA A 268 -4.02 -3.36 0.70
C ALA A 268 -3.78 -4.25 1.93
N GLN A 269 -4.48 -5.37 2.04
CA GLN A 269 -4.33 -6.36 3.13
C GLN A 269 -3.07 -7.23 2.95
N ARG A 270 -2.36 -7.09 1.83
CA ARG A 270 -1.20 -7.91 1.45
C ARG A 270 0.09 -7.07 1.33
N PRO A 271 0.57 -6.40 2.39
CA PRO A 271 1.71 -5.48 2.32
C PRO A 271 3.05 -6.17 2.02
N TRP A 272 3.15 -7.48 2.18
CA TRP A 272 4.39 -8.24 1.96
C TRP A 272 4.51 -8.85 0.57
N ARG A 273 3.44 -8.79 -0.24
CA ARG A 273 3.39 -9.34 -1.60
C ARG A 273 3.64 -8.23 -2.62
N TRP A 274 4.19 -8.59 -3.78
CA TRP A 274 4.52 -7.67 -4.87
C TRP A 274 3.91 -8.16 -6.19
N GLY A 275 3.71 -7.25 -7.15
CA GLY A 275 3.27 -7.62 -8.49
C GLY A 275 1.84 -8.16 -8.56
N LEU A 276 1.61 -9.11 -9.47
CA LEU A 276 0.33 -9.81 -9.65
C LEU A 276 -0.07 -10.62 -8.40
N LEU A 277 0.92 -11.11 -7.64
CA LEU A 277 0.69 -11.81 -6.39
C LEU A 277 0.09 -10.89 -5.31
N LYS A 278 0.43 -9.60 -5.33
CA LYS A 278 -0.21 -8.58 -4.46
C LYS A 278 -1.64 -8.31 -4.91
N ALA A 279 -1.81 -8.13 -6.22
CA ALA A 279 -3.09 -7.78 -6.84
C ALA A 279 -4.15 -8.88 -6.62
N TYR A 280 -3.81 -10.13 -6.93
CA TYR A 280 -4.77 -11.22 -7.01
C TYR A 280 -4.64 -12.26 -5.89
N GLY A 281 -3.59 -12.15 -5.06
CA GLY A 281 -3.42 -13.00 -3.88
C GLY A 281 -3.28 -14.48 -4.22
N GLU A 282 -3.90 -15.33 -3.41
CA GLU A 282 -3.83 -16.78 -3.53
C GLU A 282 -4.54 -17.33 -4.76
N PHE A 283 -5.50 -16.60 -5.32
CA PHE A 283 -6.15 -17.00 -6.56
C PHE A 283 -5.12 -17.11 -7.69
N TYR A 284 -4.18 -16.16 -7.75
CA TYR A 284 -3.07 -16.21 -8.69
C TYR A 284 -2.09 -17.35 -8.40
N GLU A 285 -1.77 -17.61 -7.12
CA GLU A 285 -0.91 -18.75 -6.75
C GLU A 285 -1.54 -20.08 -7.19
N TRP A 286 -2.81 -20.29 -6.88
CA TRP A 286 -3.56 -21.47 -7.30
C TRP A 286 -3.58 -21.62 -8.83
N LEU A 287 -3.90 -20.55 -9.57
CA LEU A 287 -3.96 -20.58 -11.03
C LEU A 287 -2.62 -20.94 -11.67
N MET A 288 -1.51 -20.61 -10.99
CA MET A 288 -0.17 -20.89 -11.46
C MET A 288 0.29 -22.32 -11.19
N ASP A 289 -0.16 -22.90 -10.09
CA ASP A 289 0.09 -24.30 -9.76
C ASP A 289 -0.82 -25.27 -10.54
N GLU A 290 -1.94 -24.78 -11.08
CA GLU A 290 -2.93 -25.63 -11.76
C GLU A 290 -2.45 -26.06 -13.17
N PRO A 291 -2.53 -27.36 -13.51
CA PRO A 291 -2.25 -27.86 -14.85
C PRO A 291 -3.01 -27.14 -15.97
N GLN A 292 -2.45 -27.21 -17.17
CA GLN A 292 -3.03 -26.60 -18.36
C GLN A 292 -4.37 -27.27 -18.74
N SER A 293 -5.37 -26.45 -19.04
CA SER A 293 -6.71 -26.83 -19.44
C SER A 293 -7.41 -25.63 -20.09
N ALA A 294 -8.50 -25.84 -20.82
CA ALA A 294 -9.26 -24.76 -21.45
C ALA A 294 -9.68 -23.67 -20.45
N ILE A 295 -10.10 -24.06 -19.24
CA ILE A 295 -10.49 -23.11 -18.20
C ILE A 295 -9.30 -22.35 -17.61
N THR A 296 -8.18 -23.03 -17.33
CA THR A 296 -7.01 -22.35 -16.77
C THR A 296 -6.38 -21.40 -17.78
N ASP A 297 -6.40 -21.74 -19.06
CA ASP A 297 -5.95 -20.86 -20.13
C ASP A 297 -6.87 -19.63 -20.29
N ALA A 298 -8.20 -19.82 -20.24
CA ALA A 298 -9.15 -18.71 -20.25
C ALA A 298 -8.98 -17.79 -19.01
N LEU A 299 -8.78 -18.36 -17.83
CA LEU A 299 -8.51 -17.60 -16.60
C LEU A 299 -7.21 -16.81 -16.68
N ARG A 300 -6.12 -17.43 -17.17
CA ARG A 300 -4.82 -16.76 -17.36
C ARG A 300 -4.93 -15.60 -18.33
N ALA A 301 -5.60 -15.81 -19.47
CA ALA A 301 -5.86 -14.76 -20.44
C ALA A 301 -6.67 -13.61 -19.82
N GLY A 302 -7.71 -13.92 -19.05
CA GLY A 302 -8.52 -12.92 -18.34
C GLY A 302 -7.73 -12.14 -17.30
N VAL A 303 -6.87 -12.79 -16.52
CA VAL A 303 -5.97 -12.14 -15.56
C VAL A 303 -4.99 -11.20 -16.25
N VAL A 304 -4.43 -11.62 -17.40
CA VAL A 304 -3.53 -10.80 -18.21
C VAL A 304 -4.25 -9.57 -18.76
N ALA A 305 -5.41 -9.75 -19.40
CA ALA A 305 -6.20 -8.65 -19.94
C ALA A 305 -6.58 -7.64 -18.85
N HIS A 306 -7.10 -8.15 -17.72
CA HIS A 306 -7.43 -7.31 -16.57
C HIS A 306 -6.22 -6.56 -15.99
N ALA A 307 -5.06 -7.22 -15.89
CA ALA A 307 -3.84 -6.57 -15.41
C ALA A 307 -3.35 -5.46 -16.36
N GLN A 308 -3.52 -5.63 -17.68
CA GLN A 308 -3.16 -4.63 -18.69
C GLN A 308 -4.09 -3.42 -18.64
N ASP A 309 -5.38 -3.64 -18.43
CA ASP A 309 -6.39 -2.59 -18.43
C ASP A 309 -6.45 -1.83 -17.10
N SER A 310 -6.20 -2.51 -15.97
CA SER A 310 -6.34 -1.94 -14.62
C SER A 310 -5.22 -0.98 -14.25
N ASP A 311 -5.59 0.24 -13.84
CA ASP A 311 -4.63 1.23 -13.32
C ASP A 311 -4.12 0.92 -11.90
N GLN A 312 -4.77 -0.02 -11.23
CA GLN A 312 -4.44 -0.38 -9.85
C GLN A 312 -3.33 -1.43 -9.75
N VAL A 313 -3.15 -2.22 -10.81
CA VAL A 313 -2.23 -3.35 -10.86
C VAL A 313 -0.85 -2.89 -11.36
N THR A 314 0.20 -3.25 -10.62
CA THR A 314 1.59 -2.90 -10.97
C THR A 314 2.41 -4.16 -11.14
N PHE A 315 3.14 -4.28 -12.24
CA PHE A 315 4.01 -5.41 -12.53
C PHE A 315 5.17 -4.97 -13.43
N LYS A 316 6.22 -5.80 -13.50
CA LYS A 316 7.38 -5.56 -14.37
C LYS A 316 6.96 -5.78 -15.83
N ALA A 317 7.45 -4.95 -16.76
CA ALA A 317 7.22 -5.22 -18.19
C ALA A 317 7.79 -6.58 -18.59
N ASN A 318 7.12 -7.26 -19.53
CA ASN A 318 7.44 -8.61 -19.96
C ASN A 318 7.32 -9.68 -18.86
N THR A 319 6.50 -9.43 -17.82
CA THR A 319 6.13 -10.48 -16.88
C THR A 319 5.38 -11.56 -17.65
N SER A 320 5.87 -12.79 -17.59
CA SER A 320 5.19 -13.95 -18.18
C SER A 320 4.23 -14.55 -17.16
N VAL A 321 2.97 -14.70 -17.54
CA VAL A 321 1.96 -15.45 -16.79
C VAL A 321 1.65 -16.69 -17.60
N ALA A 322 2.19 -17.85 -17.17
CA ALA A 322 1.99 -19.14 -17.85
C ALA A 322 2.23 -19.09 -19.38
N GLY A 323 3.27 -18.40 -19.83
CA GLY A 323 3.61 -18.31 -21.26
C GLY A 323 2.97 -17.13 -21.99
N VAL A 324 2.02 -16.42 -21.37
CA VAL A 324 1.50 -15.15 -21.89
C VAL A 324 2.36 -14.01 -21.38
N VAL A 325 3.10 -13.36 -22.27
CA VAL A 325 3.95 -12.20 -21.93
C VAL A 325 3.09 -10.96 -21.85
N ILE A 326 3.06 -10.32 -20.69
CA ILE A 326 2.37 -9.04 -20.53
C ILE A 326 3.26 -7.93 -21.12
N ALA A 327 2.92 -7.51 -22.34
CA ALA A 327 3.75 -6.66 -23.19
C ALA A 327 4.05 -5.27 -22.61
N SER A 328 3.12 -4.68 -21.84
CA SER A 328 3.37 -3.40 -21.19
C SER A 328 2.51 -3.22 -19.94
N SER A 329 3.09 -2.56 -18.94
CA SER A 329 2.36 -2.00 -17.80
C SER A 329 2.27 -0.49 -18.00
N LYS A 330 1.10 0.10 -17.77
CA LYS A 330 0.91 1.56 -17.75
C LYS A 330 1.82 2.25 -16.74
N TYR A 331 2.19 1.53 -15.68
CA TYR A 331 3.05 1.99 -14.60
C TYR A 331 4.34 1.19 -14.52
N ILE A 332 5.46 1.87 -14.29
CA ILE A 332 6.77 1.26 -14.13
C ILE A 332 7.23 1.40 -12.67
N PRO A 333 7.92 0.39 -12.09
CA PRO A 333 8.51 0.52 -10.76
C PRO A 333 9.57 1.64 -10.72
N LEU A 334 9.63 2.36 -9.60
CA LEU A 334 10.57 3.47 -9.39
C LEU A 334 12.03 3.17 -9.74
N ALA A 335 12.52 1.97 -9.40
CA ALA A 335 13.91 1.58 -9.67
C ALA A 335 14.20 1.42 -11.17
N GLU A 336 13.23 0.91 -11.92
CA GLU A 336 13.34 0.74 -13.37
C GLU A 336 13.19 2.10 -14.07
N ALA A 337 12.25 2.94 -13.62
CA ALA A 337 12.11 4.32 -14.07
C ALA A 337 13.38 5.16 -13.84
N ALA A 338 14.02 5.00 -12.68
CA ALA A 338 15.27 5.70 -12.36
C ALA A 338 16.41 5.29 -13.31
N ALA A 339 16.52 3.99 -13.59
CA ALA A 339 17.51 3.46 -14.53
C ALA A 339 17.28 3.98 -15.95
N GLU A 340 16.02 4.05 -16.41
CA GLU A 340 15.67 4.60 -17.72
C GLU A 340 15.97 6.11 -17.86
N CYS A 341 16.10 6.85 -16.76
CA CYS A 341 16.49 8.26 -16.74
C CYS A 341 17.97 8.48 -16.41
N ASP A 342 18.80 7.43 -16.39
CA ASP A 342 20.21 7.48 -15.97
C ASP A 342 20.42 8.12 -14.58
N MET A 343 19.47 7.91 -13.66
CA MET A 343 19.50 8.43 -12.30
C MET A 343 19.58 7.30 -11.26
N GLY A 344 20.33 7.53 -10.18
CA GLY A 344 20.25 6.65 -9.01
C GLY A 344 18.86 6.70 -8.37
N ALA A 345 18.33 5.55 -7.94
CA ALA A 345 16.95 5.41 -7.44
C ALA A 345 16.58 6.41 -6.33
N GLU A 346 17.48 6.68 -5.38
CA GLU A 346 17.26 7.65 -4.31
C GLU A 346 17.21 9.10 -4.83
N ARG A 347 18.04 9.42 -5.82
CA ARG A 347 18.05 10.76 -6.45
C ARG A 347 16.77 10.98 -7.26
N PHE A 348 16.38 9.98 -8.04
CA PHE A 348 15.16 10.00 -8.83
C PHE A 348 13.91 10.10 -7.96
N ARG A 349 13.88 9.39 -6.83
CA ARG A 349 12.83 9.49 -5.82
C ARG A 349 12.66 10.92 -5.31
N ARG A 350 13.75 11.54 -4.83
CA ARG A 350 13.71 12.91 -4.28
C ARG A 350 13.32 13.94 -5.33
N PHE A 351 13.75 13.73 -6.58
CA PHE A 351 13.33 14.55 -7.70
C PHE A 351 11.81 14.45 -7.92
N CYS A 352 11.26 13.23 -7.92
CA CYS A 352 9.83 13.01 -8.09
C CYS A 352 9.00 13.57 -6.92
N GLU A 353 9.50 13.46 -5.69
CA GLU A 353 8.89 14.07 -4.50
C GLU A 353 8.87 15.59 -4.61
N ALA A 354 9.95 16.21 -5.09
CA ALA A 354 10.01 17.65 -5.32
C ALA A 354 9.01 18.12 -6.38
N GLN A 355 8.85 17.39 -7.47
CA GLN A 355 7.83 17.72 -8.50
C GLN A 355 6.40 17.39 -8.05
N SER A 356 6.18 16.92 -6.82
CA SER A 356 4.88 16.45 -6.32
C SER A 356 4.27 15.30 -7.14
N ILE A 357 5.10 14.55 -7.86
CA ILE A 357 4.71 13.33 -8.58
C ILE A 357 4.55 12.18 -7.59
N LEU A 358 5.45 12.11 -6.61
CA LEU A 358 5.37 11.16 -5.51
C LEU A 358 5.04 11.90 -4.22
N PRO A 359 4.21 11.31 -3.34
CA PRO A 359 3.98 11.87 -2.02
C PRO A 359 5.29 11.86 -1.22
N THR A 360 5.57 12.97 -0.54
CA THR A 360 6.73 13.11 0.36
C THR A 360 6.62 12.20 1.60
N ALA A 361 5.40 11.76 1.92
CA ALA A 361 5.16 10.79 2.97
C ALA A 361 5.78 9.42 2.62
N ARG A 362 6.26 8.69 3.62
CA ARG A 362 6.69 7.30 3.42
C ARG A 362 5.50 6.50 2.88
N LEU A 363 5.68 5.99 1.66
CA LEU A 363 4.82 4.94 1.10
C LEU A 363 4.70 3.81 2.11
N ARG A 364 3.51 3.23 2.24
CA ARG A 364 3.28 2.13 3.17
C ARG A 364 4.19 0.96 2.78
N GLN A 365 4.56 0.14 3.75
CA GLN A 365 5.38 -1.06 3.48
C GLN A 365 4.66 -1.94 2.43
N GLY A 366 5.35 -2.25 1.32
CA GLY A 366 4.77 -2.96 0.17
C GLY A 366 4.18 -2.10 -0.94
N GLU A 367 4.09 -0.80 -0.76
CA GLU A 367 3.56 0.13 -1.76
C GLU A 367 4.69 0.61 -2.67
N SER A 368 4.71 0.12 -3.91
CA SER A 368 5.64 0.60 -4.93
C SER A 368 5.19 1.97 -5.44
N ALA A 369 6.11 2.94 -5.45
CA ALA A 369 5.92 4.20 -6.16
C ALA A 369 5.54 3.92 -7.62
N LYS A 370 4.36 4.38 -8.02
CA LYS A 370 3.82 4.21 -9.37
C LYS A 370 4.26 5.41 -10.21
N ILE A 371 4.92 5.16 -11.34
CA ILE A 371 5.26 6.20 -12.32
C ILE A 371 4.66 5.78 -13.65
N SER A 372 3.85 6.64 -14.27
CA SER A 372 3.26 6.32 -15.56
C SER A 372 4.33 6.39 -16.65
N ARG A 373 4.27 5.49 -17.63
CA ARG A 373 5.22 5.51 -18.77
C ARG A 373 5.15 6.80 -19.57
N ALA A 374 3.93 7.29 -19.85
CA ALA A 374 3.73 8.55 -20.56
C ALA A 374 4.39 9.74 -19.85
N PHE A 375 4.35 9.74 -18.51
CA PHE A 375 5.05 10.77 -17.73
C PHE A 375 6.58 10.58 -17.77
N LEU A 376 7.06 9.34 -17.71
CA LEU A 376 8.49 9.05 -17.81
C LEU A 376 9.08 9.53 -19.15
N ASP A 377 8.34 9.38 -20.24
CA ASP A 377 8.78 9.85 -21.56
C ASP A 377 8.87 11.39 -21.58
N GLN A 378 7.87 12.11 -21.07
CA GLN A 378 7.94 13.57 -20.90
C GLN A 378 9.10 14.00 -19.98
N LEU A 379 9.37 13.21 -18.94
CA LEU A 379 10.44 13.47 -17.99
C LEU A 379 11.82 13.31 -18.63
N LYS A 380 12.01 12.30 -19.50
CA LYS A 380 13.27 12.09 -20.23
C LYS A 380 13.59 13.29 -21.11
N ASP A 381 12.61 13.79 -21.86
CA ASP A 381 12.78 14.97 -22.71
C ASP A 381 13.18 16.19 -21.86
N MET A 382 12.51 16.40 -20.73
CA MET A 382 12.86 17.48 -19.82
C MET A 382 14.27 17.31 -19.23
N ILE A 383 14.64 16.12 -18.75
CA ILE A 383 15.97 15.84 -18.17
C ILE A 383 17.07 16.06 -19.20
N ALA A 384 16.85 15.73 -20.47
CA ALA A 384 17.80 15.96 -21.55
C ALA A 384 18.12 17.45 -21.76
N GLU A 385 17.21 18.36 -21.38
CA GLU A 385 17.40 19.82 -21.42
C GLU A 385 17.93 20.42 -20.10
N CYS A 386 18.42 19.56 -19.20
CA CYS A 386 18.93 19.95 -17.89
C CYS A 386 20.43 19.71 -17.76
N PHE A 387 21.04 20.46 -16.84
CA PHE A 387 22.30 20.09 -16.23
C PHE A 387 22.08 19.55 -14.81
N ASN A 388 22.80 18.49 -14.46
CA ASN A 388 23.05 18.13 -13.08
C ASN A 388 24.10 19.08 -12.44
N ALA A 389 24.35 18.94 -11.13
CA ALA A 389 25.29 19.79 -10.41
C ALA A 389 26.71 19.78 -11.01
N THR A 390 27.21 18.61 -11.42
CA THR A 390 28.55 18.47 -12.01
C THR A 390 28.62 19.08 -13.40
N GLU A 391 27.60 18.87 -14.23
CA GLU A 391 27.50 19.50 -15.54
C GLU A 391 27.38 21.03 -15.43
N LEU A 392 26.64 21.53 -14.43
CA LEU A 392 26.54 22.96 -14.15
C LEU A 392 27.92 23.55 -13.77
N GLU A 393 28.70 22.86 -12.94
CA GLU A 393 30.06 23.27 -12.57
C GLU A 393 30.97 23.39 -13.79
N VAL A 394 30.91 22.40 -14.68
CA VAL A 394 31.68 22.38 -15.93
C VAL A 394 31.21 23.50 -16.87
N ALA A 395 29.89 23.65 -17.07
CA ALA A 395 29.31 24.65 -17.95
C ALA A 395 29.62 26.09 -17.49
N LEU A 396 29.60 26.33 -16.17
CA LEU A 396 29.96 27.62 -15.59
C LEU A 396 31.48 27.80 -15.42
N GLY A 397 32.29 26.75 -15.54
CA GLY A 397 33.74 26.81 -15.34
C GLY A 397 34.15 27.21 -13.91
N VAL A 398 33.39 26.80 -12.89
CA VAL A 398 33.62 27.18 -11.49
C VAL A 398 33.64 25.97 -10.55
N SER A 399 34.13 26.16 -9.33
CA SER A 399 34.07 25.13 -8.29
C SER A 399 32.64 24.88 -7.81
N SER A 400 32.38 23.69 -7.26
CA SER A 400 31.08 23.31 -6.67
C SER A 400 30.51 24.34 -5.69
N ALA A 401 31.35 24.91 -4.81
CA ALA A 401 30.93 25.94 -3.87
C ALA A 401 30.47 27.23 -4.57
N ALA A 402 31.14 27.62 -5.66
CA ALA A 402 30.77 28.79 -6.45
C ALA A 402 29.51 28.54 -7.29
N ALA A 403 29.39 27.37 -7.93
CA ALA A 403 28.20 26.98 -8.69
C ALA A 403 26.95 26.99 -7.78
N ARG A 404 27.08 26.41 -6.57
CA ARG A 404 26.04 26.47 -5.55
C ARG A 404 25.68 27.90 -5.15
N ALA A 405 26.68 28.75 -4.89
CA ALA A 405 26.44 30.14 -4.53
C ALA A 405 25.75 30.95 -5.65
N ILE A 406 25.97 30.59 -6.92
CA ILE A 406 25.30 31.19 -8.08
C ILE A 406 23.84 30.71 -8.14
N ALA A 407 23.58 29.42 -7.96
CA ALA A 407 22.24 28.86 -7.90
C ALA A 407 21.43 29.41 -6.71
N ASP A 408 22.01 29.44 -5.52
CA ASP A 408 21.38 29.98 -4.30
C ASP A 408 21.07 31.49 -4.44
N ALA A 409 21.85 32.20 -5.26
CA ALA A 409 21.61 33.61 -5.59
C ALA A 409 20.52 33.84 -6.66
N GLY A 410 19.91 32.77 -7.19
CA GLY A 410 18.86 32.83 -8.20
C GLY A 410 19.35 33.26 -9.59
N LEU A 411 20.65 33.15 -9.86
CA LEU A 411 21.24 33.50 -11.16
C LEU A 411 21.06 32.40 -12.20
N VAL A 412 20.86 31.17 -11.74
CA VAL A 412 20.44 30.04 -12.56
C VAL A 412 19.27 29.34 -11.89
N ASP A 413 18.25 29.04 -12.68
CA ASP A 413 17.01 28.48 -12.18
C ASP A 413 17.10 26.95 -12.11
N PRO A 414 16.99 26.36 -10.91
CA PRO A 414 16.71 24.95 -10.80
C PRO A 414 15.28 24.69 -11.28
N ILE A 415 15.03 23.50 -11.83
CA ILE A 415 13.71 23.06 -12.32
C ILE A 415 12.86 22.60 -11.15
N VAL A 416 12.90 23.33 -10.05
CA VAL A 416 12.05 23.12 -8.88
C VAL A 416 11.57 24.49 -8.39
N SER A 417 10.34 24.52 -7.91
CA SER A 417 9.69 25.74 -7.45
C SER A 417 10.51 26.43 -6.35
N ALA A 418 10.42 27.77 -6.27
CA ALA A 418 11.21 28.57 -5.32
C ALA A 418 11.01 28.16 -3.85
N GLU A 419 9.82 27.65 -3.51
CA GLU A 419 9.47 27.17 -2.16
C GLU A 419 10.24 25.89 -1.80
N GLN A 420 10.45 24.99 -2.76
CA GLN A 420 11.13 23.71 -2.57
C GLN A 420 12.66 23.81 -2.69
N ARG A 421 13.19 24.93 -3.22
CA ARG A 421 14.64 25.18 -3.34
C ARG A 421 15.39 25.09 -2.01
N ARG A 422 14.73 25.40 -0.88
CA ARG A 422 15.36 25.38 0.44
C ARG A 422 15.58 23.96 0.99
N GLU A 423 14.80 23.00 0.53
CA GLU A 423 14.81 21.63 1.06
C GLU A 423 15.67 20.67 0.21
N LEU A 424 15.85 20.99 -1.07
CA LEU A 424 16.66 20.19 -1.98
C LEU A 424 18.15 20.47 -1.82
N ARG A 425 18.93 19.39 -1.70
CA ARG A 425 20.39 19.49 -1.73
C ARG A 425 20.84 19.81 -3.17
N PHE A 426 21.82 20.69 -3.30
CA PHE A 426 22.40 21.11 -4.59
C PHE A 426 22.75 19.94 -5.52
N ASN A 427 23.27 18.83 -4.98
CA ASN A 427 23.66 17.65 -5.75
C ASN A 427 22.48 16.81 -6.29
N VAL A 428 21.25 17.09 -5.86
CA VAL A 428 20.02 16.43 -6.34
C VAL A 428 19.32 17.27 -7.40
N ALA A 429 19.50 18.59 -7.38
CA ALA A 429 18.84 19.52 -8.29
C ALA A 429 19.22 19.31 -9.77
N LEU A 430 18.29 19.67 -10.64
CA LEU A 430 18.49 19.82 -12.08
C LEU A 430 18.31 21.29 -12.45
N PHE A 431 19.16 21.79 -13.33
CA PHE A 431 19.23 23.20 -13.73
C PHE A 431 18.93 23.33 -15.21
N SER A 432 18.14 24.33 -15.60
CA SER A 432 17.81 24.53 -17.02
C SER A 432 19.06 24.94 -17.82
N VAL A 433 19.35 24.22 -18.91
CA VAL A 433 20.42 24.60 -19.86
C VAL A 433 20.18 26.00 -20.41
N GLN A 434 18.92 26.36 -20.69
CA GLN A 434 18.56 27.69 -21.19
C GLN A 434 18.82 28.79 -20.16
N SER A 435 18.65 28.51 -18.86
CA SER A 435 18.96 29.47 -17.80
C SER A 435 20.46 29.74 -17.71
N VAL A 436 21.31 28.71 -17.82
CA VAL A 436 22.76 28.86 -17.85
C VAL A 436 23.19 29.67 -19.07
N ARG A 437 22.65 29.35 -20.26
CA ARG A 437 22.94 30.09 -21.49
C ARG A 437 22.55 31.56 -21.37
N ARG A 438 21.32 31.86 -20.90
CA ARG A 438 20.86 33.23 -20.65
C ARG A 438 21.80 34.01 -19.74
N LEU A 439 22.28 33.40 -18.65
CA LEU A 439 23.25 34.04 -17.77
C LEU A 439 24.56 34.39 -18.49
N LEU A 440 25.09 33.47 -19.29
CA LEU A 440 26.33 33.71 -20.05
C LEU A 440 26.13 34.75 -21.15
N ASP A 441 24.99 34.73 -21.84
CA ASP A 441 24.63 35.70 -22.88
C ASP A 441 24.45 37.11 -22.28
N ASP A 442 23.80 37.21 -21.12
CA ASP A 442 23.63 38.46 -20.38
C ASP A 442 24.97 39.06 -19.94
N LEU A 443 25.93 38.20 -19.57
CA LEU A 443 27.30 38.64 -19.28
C LEU A 443 28.04 39.06 -20.55
N ALA A 444 27.91 38.31 -21.64
CA ALA A 444 28.52 38.64 -22.92
C ALA A 444 28.02 39.99 -23.49
N ALA A 445 26.74 40.30 -23.30
CA ALA A 445 26.16 41.59 -23.69
C ALA A 445 26.75 42.80 -22.95
N ARG A 446 27.52 42.59 -21.87
CA ARG A 446 28.10 43.63 -21.01
C ARG A 446 29.62 43.78 -21.16
N ILE A 447 30.19 43.18 -22.21
CA ILE A 447 31.62 43.29 -22.52
C ILE A 447 31.95 44.71 -23.01
N GLN A 448 32.92 45.34 -22.37
CA GLN A 448 33.51 46.63 -22.72
C GLN A 448 35.04 46.50 -22.77
N LEU A 449 35.57 46.26 -23.96
CA LEU A 449 36.99 45.98 -24.18
C LEU A 449 37.90 47.11 -23.66
N GLY A 450 38.92 46.76 -22.87
CA GLY A 450 39.98 47.67 -22.40
C GLY A 450 40.42 47.38 -20.97
N GLY A 451 41.66 47.72 -20.60
CA GLY A 451 42.23 47.46 -19.26
C GLY A 451 43.63 46.85 -19.34
N GLU A 452 44.37 46.87 -18.24
CA GLU A 452 45.80 46.47 -18.20
C GLU A 452 46.05 45.17 -17.40
N ASP A 453 45.31 44.93 -16.31
CA ASP A 453 45.46 43.73 -15.44
C ASP A 453 44.20 42.85 -15.49
N LEU A 454 44.02 42.18 -16.63
CA LEU A 454 42.84 41.35 -16.91
C LEU A 454 42.97 39.95 -16.32
N ILE A 455 42.01 39.58 -15.46
CA ILE A 455 41.98 38.28 -14.79
C ILE A 455 40.58 37.67 -14.92
N PRO A 456 40.44 36.34 -15.07
CA PRO A 456 39.13 35.67 -15.08
C PRO A 456 38.28 36.01 -13.85
N LEU A 457 36.99 36.29 -14.07
CA LEU A 457 36.05 36.73 -13.04
C LEU A 457 36.05 35.84 -11.78
N PRO A 458 35.95 34.50 -11.87
CA PRO A 458 35.98 33.64 -10.68
C PRO A 458 37.32 33.71 -9.93
N LYS A 459 38.44 33.80 -10.66
CA LYS A 459 39.79 33.87 -10.07
C LYS A 459 40.01 35.22 -9.37
N ALA A 460 39.56 36.32 -9.98
CA ALA A 460 39.62 37.65 -9.39
C ALA A 460 38.77 37.74 -8.11
N ALA A 461 37.54 37.20 -8.13
CA ALA A 461 36.67 37.13 -6.96
C ALA A 461 37.31 36.33 -5.82
N ALA A 462 37.84 35.13 -6.12
CA ALA A 462 38.55 34.31 -5.14
C ALA A 462 39.78 34.99 -4.53
N THR A 463 40.58 35.67 -5.37
CA THR A 463 41.79 36.41 -4.92
C THR A 463 41.44 37.53 -3.93
N LEU A 464 40.29 38.18 -4.13
CA LEU A 464 39.78 39.23 -3.25
C LEU A 464 38.89 38.70 -2.10
N ARG A 465 38.76 37.38 -1.96
CA ARG A 465 37.88 36.71 -0.97
C ARG A 465 36.42 37.18 -1.07
N PHE A 466 35.96 37.41 -2.29
CA PHE A 466 34.60 37.83 -2.60
C PHE A 466 33.84 36.68 -3.30
N ALA A 467 32.55 36.54 -3.02
CA ALA A 467 31.75 35.47 -3.60
C ALA A 467 31.58 35.67 -5.11
N THR A 468 31.83 34.62 -5.91
CA THR A 468 31.69 34.69 -7.38
C THR A 468 30.29 35.10 -7.80
N SER A 469 29.24 34.63 -7.12
CA SER A 469 27.86 35.02 -7.39
C SER A 469 27.61 36.52 -7.20
N LYS A 470 28.23 37.13 -6.18
CA LYS A 470 28.16 38.58 -5.96
C LYS A 470 28.93 39.36 -7.00
N ALA A 471 30.08 38.87 -7.44
CA ALA A 471 30.82 39.46 -8.54
C ALA A 471 30.00 39.46 -9.85
N VAL A 472 29.34 38.34 -10.15
CA VAL A 472 28.40 38.22 -11.28
C VAL A 472 27.24 39.22 -11.15
N GLN A 473 26.64 39.37 -9.96
CA GLN A 473 25.60 40.37 -9.72
C GLN A 473 26.08 41.82 -9.95
N LEU A 474 27.32 42.15 -9.58
CA LEU A 474 27.89 43.47 -9.86
C LEU A 474 28.01 43.73 -11.36
N VAL A 475 28.34 42.70 -12.15
CA VAL A 475 28.35 42.80 -13.61
C VAL A 475 26.93 42.99 -14.13
N LEU A 476 26.00 42.13 -13.74
CA LEU A 476 24.61 42.18 -14.23
C LEU A 476 23.90 43.50 -13.90
N SER A 477 24.22 44.10 -12.74
CA SER A 477 23.72 45.42 -12.31
C SER A 477 24.46 46.62 -12.93
N GLY A 478 25.47 46.38 -13.78
CA GLY A 478 26.22 47.44 -14.47
C GLY A 478 27.25 48.17 -13.59
N ARG A 479 27.51 47.68 -12.37
CA ARG A 479 28.48 48.26 -11.43
C ARG A 479 29.92 47.78 -11.66
N LEU A 480 30.08 46.73 -12.46
CA LEU A 480 31.37 46.18 -12.87
C LEU A 480 31.32 45.86 -14.37
N ALA A 481 32.26 46.38 -15.14
CA ALA A 481 32.37 46.08 -16.56
C ALA A 481 33.24 44.84 -16.79
N ILE A 482 32.85 43.99 -17.74
CA ILE A 482 33.73 42.95 -18.27
C ILE A 482 34.67 43.61 -19.27
N ARG A 483 35.97 43.42 -19.09
CA ARG A 483 37.03 44.15 -19.80
C ARG A 483 37.72 43.36 -20.91
N GLY A 484 37.53 42.04 -20.92
CA GLY A 484 37.99 41.15 -21.98
C GLY A 484 37.19 39.85 -22.03
N TYR A 485 37.36 39.10 -23.10
CA TYR A 485 36.74 37.80 -23.30
C TYR A 485 37.74 36.81 -23.90
N ASP A 486 37.95 35.68 -23.23
CA ASP A 486 38.77 34.57 -23.70
C ASP A 486 37.85 33.43 -24.15
N GLY A 487 37.58 33.36 -25.46
CA GLY A 487 36.72 32.33 -26.04
C GLY A 487 37.28 30.90 -25.97
N SER A 488 38.54 30.73 -25.55
CA SER A 488 39.12 29.40 -25.32
C SER A 488 38.84 28.85 -23.91
N ALA A 489 38.46 29.72 -22.97
CA ALA A 489 38.14 29.35 -21.60
C ALA A 489 36.64 29.04 -21.44
N PRO A 490 36.26 28.08 -20.58
CA PRO A 490 34.87 27.69 -20.40
C PRO A 490 34.10 28.64 -19.45
N GLY A 491 32.83 28.87 -19.76
CA GLY A 491 31.85 29.49 -18.86
C GLY A 491 32.30 30.84 -18.32
N LEU A 492 32.27 30.99 -16.99
CA LEU A 492 32.61 32.24 -16.31
C LEU A 492 34.12 32.57 -16.38
N GLN A 493 34.98 31.61 -16.69
CA GLN A 493 36.42 31.88 -16.84
C GLN A 493 36.73 32.68 -18.11
N ALA A 494 35.84 32.62 -19.11
CA ALA A 494 35.97 33.39 -20.34
C ALA A 494 35.88 34.90 -20.10
N PHE A 495 35.14 35.35 -19.08
CA PHE A 495 34.95 36.77 -18.83
C PHE A 495 36.08 37.32 -17.96
N LEU A 496 36.87 38.23 -18.55
CA LEU A 496 38.00 38.87 -17.89
C LEU A 496 37.60 40.25 -17.35
N ILE A 497 38.02 40.55 -16.13
CA ILE A 497 37.77 41.82 -15.46
C ILE A 497 39.08 42.45 -14.99
N ASP A 498 39.09 43.77 -14.88
CA ASP A 498 40.20 44.48 -14.27
C ASP A 498 40.13 44.33 -12.73
N ARG A 499 41.23 43.92 -12.12
CA ARG A 499 41.32 43.67 -10.67
C ARG A 499 41.07 44.94 -9.85
N CYS A 500 41.52 46.09 -10.33
CA CYS A 500 41.32 47.37 -9.64
C CYS A 500 39.85 47.80 -9.69
N ASP A 501 39.18 47.61 -10.84
CA ASP A 501 37.75 47.90 -11.00
C ASP A 501 36.91 47.03 -10.06
N LEU A 502 37.20 45.73 -9.95
CA LEU A 502 36.50 44.85 -9.00
C LEU A 502 36.73 45.30 -7.54
N SER A 503 37.96 45.65 -7.16
CA SER A 503 38.25 46.14 -5.81
C SER A 503 37.47 47.42 -5.47
N LYS A 504 37.37 48.36 -6.42
CA LYS A 504 36.56 49.58 -6.29
C LYS A 504 35.06 49.26 -6.18
N ALA A 505 34.55 48.40 -7.06
CA ALA A 505 33.15 47.99 -7.07
C ALA A 505 32.75 47.27 -5.78
N ILE A 506 33.63 46.42 -5.23
CA ILE A 506 33.43 45.80 -3.90
C ILE A 506 33.37 46.88 -2.82
N GLY A 507 34.27 47.86 -2.84
CA GLY A 507 34.27 48.97 -1.88
C GLY A 507 32.96 49.75 -1.88
N GLN A 508 32.46 50.11 -3.06
CA GLN A 508 31.18 50.81 -3.25
C GLN A 508 29.99 49.95 -2.82
N HIS A 509 29.97 48.68 -3.22
CA HIS A 509 28.91 47.75 -2.83
C HIS A 509 28.83 47.57 -1.30
N LEU A 510 29.99 47.46 -0.64
CA LEU A 510 30.06 47.36 0.81
C LEU A 510 29.61 48.66 1.50
N SER A 511 29.90 49.84 0.96
CA SER A 511 29.41 51.11 1.53
C SER A 511 27.90 51.30 1.37
N ASP A 512 27.32 50.73 0.32
CA ASP A 512 25.88 50.78 0.06
C ASP A 512 25.11 49.87 1.02
N GLU A 513 25.58 48.64 1.22
CA GLU A 513 24.85 47.61 1.99
C GLU A 513 25.22 47.60 3.47
N PHE A 514 26.43 48.06 3.82
CA PHE A 514 26.97 47.97 5.18
C PHE A 514 27.43 49.32 5.73
N VAL A 515 27.43 49.41 7.05
CA VAL A 515 27.90 50.56 7.82
C VAL A 515 28.95 50.07 8.82
N PRO A 516 30.08 50.76 9.00
CA PRO A 516 31.02 50.44 10.07
C PRO A 516 30.32 50.45 11.43
N ILE A 517 30.64 49.50 12.31
CA ILE A 517 29.97 49.35 13.62
C ILE A 517 30.06 50.62 14.48
N SER A 518 31.10 51.44 14.31
CA SER A 518 31.23 52.74 14.97
C SER A 518 30.17 53.74 14.48
N VAL A 519 30.02 53.87 13.16
CA VAL A 519 29.00 54.74 12.55
C VAL A 519 27.60 54.21 12.85
N ALA A 520 27.41 52.89 12.85
CA ALA A 520 26.16 52.26 13.26
C ALA A 520 25.83 52.57 14.73
N ALA A 521 26.81 52.54 15.64
CA ALA A 521 26.64 52.89 17.05
C ALA A 521 26.19 54.36 17.21
N ASP A 522 26.82 55.27 16.47
CA ASP A 522 26.46 56.69 16.47
C ASP A 522 25.03 56.91 15.94
N GLN A 523 24.67 56.24 14.84
CA GLN A 523 23.32 56.33 14.23
C GLN A 523 22.20 55.87 15.18
N ILE A 524 22.46 54.86 16.02
CA ILE A 524 21.47 54.34 16.96
C ILE A 524 21.60 54.95 18.38
N GLY A 525 22.49 55.94 18.53
CA GLY A 525 22.67 56.68 19.78
C GLY A 525 23.25 55.84 20.93
N ILE A 526 24.11 54.86 20.62
CA ILE A 526 24.79 54.03 21.62
C ILE A 526 26.31 54.19 21.57
N LYS A 527 26.98 53.87 22.67
CA LYS A 527 28.44 53.86 22.72
C LYS A 527 29.01 52.68 21.92
N GLY A 528 30.19 52.84 21.34
CA GLY A 528 30.86 51.76 20.57
C GLY A 528 31.06 50.47 21.38
N GLU A 529 31.27 50.57 22.70
CA GLU A 529 31.37 49.42 23.61
C GLU A 529 30.03 48.67 23.73
N THR A 530 28.92 49.40 23.75
CA THR A 530 27.55 48.85 23.74
C THR A 530 27.27 48.13 22.42
N ALA A 531 27.66 48.71 21.28
CA ALA A 531 27.52 48.06 19.98
C ALA A 531 28.32 46.74 19.90
N LYS A 532 29.51 46.70 20.51
CA LYS A 532 30.32 45.48 20.61
C LYS A 532 29.64 44.41 21.48
N ALA A 533 29.07 44.80 22.62
CA ALA A 533 28.31 43.89 23.47
C ALA A 533 27.07 43.33 22.76
N LEU A 534 26.33 44.16 22.03
CA LEU A 534 25.18 43.72 21.23
C LEU A 534 25.58 42.67 20.19
N ARG A 535 26.73 42.83 19.53
CA ARG A 535 27.27 41.81 18.63
C ARG A 535 27.63 40.53 19.37
N ASP A 536 28.35 40.63 20.48
CA ASP A 536 28.82 39.46 21.23
C ASP A 536 27.65 38.61 21.77
N HIS A 537 26.51 39.26 22.03
CA HIS A 537 25.24 38.62 22.41
C HIS A 537 24.28 38.35 21.24
N LYS A 538 24.73 38.48 19.98
CA LYS A 538 23.96 38.20 18.75
C LYS A 538 22.68 39.04 18.59
N LEU A 539 22.63 40.23 19.18
CA LEU A 539 21.55 41.21 19.02
C LEU A 539 21.80 42.16 17.84
N LEU A 540 23.04 42.25 17.38
CA LEU A 540 23.43 43.02 16.19
C LEU A 540 24.35 42.15 15.33
N ASP A 541 23.89 41.76 14.15
CA ASP A 541 24.69 40.91 13.26
C ASP A 541 25.76 41.75 12.54
N ALA A 542 27.02 41.44 12.83
CA ALA A 542 28.17 42.17 12.30
C ALA A 542 29.16 41.20 11.66
N THR A 543 29.52 41.47 10.41
CA THR A 543 30.50 40.69 9.66
C THR A 543 31.84 41.42 9.66
N ARG A 544 32.94 40.67 9.80
CA ARG A 544 34.29 41.25 9.71
C ARG A 544 34.73 41.31 8.25
N HIS A 545 35.09 42.50 7.78
CA HIS A 545 35.71 42.70 6.48
C HIS A 545 37.03 43.44 6.65
N ARG A 546 38.15 42.79 6.30
CA ARG A 546 39.52 43.26 6.60
C ARG A 546 39.66 43.62 8.10
N ASN A 547 39.99 44.88 8.39
CA ASN A 547 40.19 45.39 9.75
C ASN A 547 38.95 46.11 10.32
N SER A 548 37.80 46.08 9.61
CA SER A 548 36.58 46.75 10.03
C SER A 548 35.45 45.75 10.32
N LEU A 549 34.64 46.06 11.32
CA LEU A 549 33.39 45.36 11.60
C LEU A 549 32.27 46.12 10.91
N LEU A 550 31.53 45.42 10.07
CA LEU A 550 30.49 45.97 9.23
C LEU A 550 29.13 45.40 9.66
N VAL A 551 28.14 46.27 9.78
CA VAL A 551 26.75 45.95 10.13
C VAL A 551 25.91 46.20 8.90
N ARG A 552 25.03 45.27 8.53
CA ARG A 552 24.11 45.51 7.41
C ARG A 552 23.12 46.63 7.76
N ARG A 553 22.83 47.50 6.80
CA ARG A 553 21.89 48.62 6.98
C ARG A 553 20.48 48.17 7.34
N ASP A 554 20.00 47.07 6.78
CA ASP A 554 18.66 46.54 7.06
C ASP A 554 18.54 45.95 8.46
N THR A 555 19.55 45.21 8.93
CA THR A 555 19.64 44.74 10.31
C THR A 555 19.71 45.92 11.29
N LEU A 556 20.47 46.95 10.93
CA LEU A 556 20.55 48.18 11.74
C LEU A 556 19.20 48.88 11.82
N GLN A 557 18.49 49.01 10.70
CA GLN A 557 17.16 49.62 10.67
C GLN A 557 16.14 48.83 11.49
N LYS A 558 16.10 47.50 11.33
CA LYS A 558 15.26 46.62 12.18
C LYS A 558 15.59 46.79 13.66
N PHE A 559 16.87 46.88 14.00
CA PHE A 559 17.26 47.12 15.39
C PHE A 559 16.72 48.46 15.90
N VAL A 560 16.81 49.53 15.12
CA VAL A 560 16.23 50.85 15.45
C VAL A 560 14.71 50.76 15.62
N ASP A 561 14.03 50.05 14.74
CA ASP A 561 12.57 49.91 14.77
C ASP A 561 12.12 49.12 16.02
N ASP A 562 12.81 48.02 16.33
CA ASP A 562 12.44 47.10 17.40
C ASP A 562 12.93 47.54 18.80
N HIS A 563 13.93 48.42 18.87
CA HIS A 563 14.62 48.76 20.11
C HIS A 563 14.67 50.26 20.40
N VAL A 564 14.81 50.60 21.68
CA VAL A 564 14.93 51.97 22.14
C VAL A 564 15.88 52.06 23.33
N THR A 565 16.69 53.12 23.36
CA THR A 565 17.66 53.38 24.43
C THR A 565 17.01 54.13 25.59
N SER A 566 17.51 53.94 26.81
CA SER A 566 17.05 54.71 27.98
C SER A 566 17.21 56.24 27.81
N GLN A 567 18.19 56.68 27.01
CA GLN A 567 18.38 58.09 26.67
C GLN A 567 17.26 58.63 25.77
N SER A 568 16.84 57.86 24.76
CA SER A 568 15.70 58.22 23.91
C SER A 568 14.38 58.21 24.71
N LEU A 569 14.22 57.25 25.62
CA LEU A 569 13.06 57.20 26.53
C LEU A 569 13.06 58.35 27.53
N ALA A 570 14.23 58.78 28.01
CA ALA A 570 14.36 59.93 28.91
C ALA A 570 13.86 61.21 28.24
N ALA A 571 14.27 61.46 27.01
CA ALA A 571 13.84 62.60 26.22
C ALA A 571 12.32 62.57 25.93
N LYS A 572 11.77 61.41 25.54
CA LYS A 572 10.33 61.27 25.24
C LYS A 572 9.44 61.31 26.49
N GLY A 573 9.88 60.72 27.60
CA GLY A 573 9.09 60.58 28.83
C GLY A 573 9.24 61.74 29.82
N GLY A 574 10.06 62.73 29.51
CA GLY A 574 10.35 63.85 30.42
C GLY A 574 11.14 63.42 31.67
N PHE A 575 11.91 62.34 31.58
CA PHE A 575 12.80 61.94 32.67
C PHE A 575 14.09 62.77 32.56
N GLY A 576 14.43 63.54 33.59
CA GLY A 576 15.59 64.45 33.55
C GLY A 576 16.95 63.78 33.28
N SER A 577 17.04 62.44 33.31
CA SER A 577 18.23 61.70 32.85
C SER A 577 17.88 60.26 32.43
N ALA A 578 18.78 59.63 31.66
CA ALA A 578 18.68 58.22 31.27
C ALA A 578 18.65 57.26 32.48
N SER A 579 19.36 57.60 33.56
CA SER A 579 19.34 56.82 34.81
C SER A 579 17.99 56.90 35.52
N ALA A 580 17.38 58.10 35.53
CA ALA A 580 16.05 58.30 36.07
C ALA A 580 14.99 57.49 35.28
N ALA A 581 15.09 57.49 33.94
CA ALA A 581 14.21 56.67 33.09
C ALA A 581 14.32 55.18 33.43
N THR A 582 15.54 54.64 33.48
CA THR A 582 15.79 53.23 33.85
C THR A 582 15.21 52.87 35.22
N LYS A 583 15.39 53.74 36.24
CA LYS A 583 14.87 53.50 37.59
C LYS A 583 13.34 53.47 37.65
N GLN A 584 12.67 54.34 36.88
CA GLN A 584 11.21 54.38 36.83
C GLN A 584 10.62 53.22 36.03
N LEU A 585 11.23 52.88 34.89
CA LEU A 585 10.83 51.72 34.08
C LEU A 585 10.97 50.41 34.86
N LYS A 586 11.99 50.29 35.71
CA LYS A 586 12.14 49.15 36.63
C LYS A 586 10.98 49.01 37.63
N LYS A 587 10.38 50.12 38.10
CA LYS A 587 9.24 50.08 39.04
C LYS A 587 7.96 49.54 38.39
N VAL A 588 7.82 49.70 37.09
CA VAL A 588 6.72 49.13 36.30
C VAL A 588 7.08 47.76 35.70
N GLY A 589 8.14 47.12 36.21
CA GLY A 589 8.53 45.75 35.88
C GLY A 589 9.35 45.60 34.60
N LEU A 590 9.72 46.68 33.91
CA LEU A 590 10.48 46.59 32.67
C LEU A 590 11.99 46.50 32.93
N THR A 591 12.61 45.43 32.43
CA THR A 591 14.06 45.20 32.47
C THR A 591 14.70 45.38 31.10
N PRO A 592 15.93 45.90 31.01
CA PRO A 592 16.65 46.00 29.74
C PRO A 592 16.99 44.60 29.18
N ILE A 593 17.13 44.51 27.86
CA ILE A 593 17.38 43.24 27.15
C ILE A 593 18.74 42.63 27.53
N LEU A 594 19.71 43.51 27.80
CA LEU A 594 20.98 43.12 28.40
C LEU A 594 21.14 43.83 29.74
N PRO A 595 21.73 43.16 30.75
CA PRO A 595 22.22 43.81 31.96
C PRO A 595 23.08 45.03 31.61
N VAL A 596 22.86 46.13 32.34
CA VAL A 596 23.57 47.40 32.08
C VAL A 596 25.07 47.25 32.32
N GLU A 597 25.48 46.31 33.16
CA GLU A 597 26.86 45.94 33.44
C GLU A 597 27.56 45.37 32.21
N LEU A 598 26.82 44.67 31.34
CA LEU A 598 27.35 44.07 30.10
C LEU A 598 27.32 45.06 28.94
N ALA A 599 26.20 45.76 28.77
CA ALA A 599 26.00 46.66 27.62
C ALA A 599 26.46 48.10 27.88
N ARG A 600 26.77 48.49 29.12
CA ARG A 600 27.08 49.87 29.59
C ARG A 600 25.97 50.91 29.36
N GLN A 601 24.90 50.55 28.65
CA GLN A 601 23.71 51.35 28.41
C GLN A 601 22.47 50.45 28.45
N ALA A 602 21.35 50.96 28.96
CA ALA A 602 20.09 50.23 29.04
C ALA A 602 19.34 50.33 27.69
N ILE A 603 19.06 49.17 27.10
CA ILE A 603 18.34 49.03 25.83
C ILE A 603 17.12 48.16 26.08
N TYR A 604 15.98 48.58 25.57
CA TYR A 604 14.68 47.92 25.75
C TYR A 604 14.06 47.59 24.40
N ARG A 605 13.15 46.63 24.38
CA ARG A 605 12.24 46.46 23.24
C ARG A 605 11.32 47.67 23.20
N ARG A 606 11.14 48.24 22.02
CA ARG A 606 10.39 49.48 21.83
C ARG A 606 8.93 49.33 22.24
N SER A 607 8.28 48.23 21.83
CA SER A 607 6.90 47.91 22.23
C SER A 607 6.71 47.91 23.74
N ASP A 608 7.62 47.23 24.45
CA ASP A 608 7.51 47.01 25.88
C ASP A 608 7.82 48.31 26.65
N ALA A 609 8.78 49.08 26.13
CA ALA A 609 9.13 50.39 26.66
C ALA A 609 8.02 51.43 26.50
N GLU A 610 7.35 51.47 25.34
CA GLU A 610 6.24 52.38 25.08
C GLU A 610 5.00 52.02 25.93
N ALA A 611 4.68 50.73 26.07
CA ALA A 611 3.61 50.26 26.95
C ALA A 611 3.89 50.59 28.44
N ALA A 612 5.13 50.39 28.89
CA ALA A 612 5.56 50.74 30.24
C ALA A 612 5.53 52.25 30.48
N LEU A 613 5.89 53.07 29.48
CA LEU A 613 5.82 54.52 29.54
C LEU A 613 4.38 55.01 29.70
N ALA A 614 3.45 54.45 28.93
CA ALA A 614 2.02 54.78 29.01
C ALA A 614 1.44 54.41 30.38
N SER A 615 1.77 53.21 30.89
CA SER A 615 1.37 52.75 32.22
C SER A 615 1.90 53.66 33.32
N TRP A 616 3.15 54.12 33.20
CA TRP A 616 3.74 55.06 34.15
C TRP A 616 3.09 56.45 34.09
N GLN A 617 2.76 56.95 32.90
CA GLN A 617 2.05 58.22 32.73
C GLN A 617 0.62 58.17 33.31
N GLN A 618 -0.07 57.03 33.19
CA GLN A 618 -1.36 56.79 33.86
C GLN A 618 -1.22 56.77 35.38
N LEU A 619 -0.20 56.11 35.92
CA LEU A 619 0.10 56.13 37.37
C LEU A 619 0.40 57.54 37.89
N LYS A 620 1.08 58.37 37.08
CA LYS A 620 1.41 59.75 37.44
C LYS A 620 0.22 60.71 37.33
N SER A 621 -0.70 60.46 36.41
CA SER A 621 -1.94 61.27 36.24
C SER A 621 -3.07 60.85 37.19
N GLY A 622 -3.11 59.58 37.63
CA GLY A 622 -4.05 59.08 38.64
C GLY A 622 -3.74 59.53 40.08
N ALA A 623 -2.51 59.95 40.36
CA ALA A 623 -2.08 60.36 41.70
C ALA A 623 -2.56 61.78 42.14
N ALA A 624 -3.38 62.47 41.35
CA ALA A 624 -3.82 63.85 41.64
C ALA A 624 -5.29 64.02 42.09
N ARG A 625 -6.02 62.96 42.44
CA ARG A 625 -7.38 63.08 43.04
C ARG A 625 -7.58 62.09 44.18
N ALA A 626 -6.99 62.38 45.33
CA ALA A 626 -7.38 61.80 46.62
C ALA A 626 -7.01 62.75 47.77
N THR A 627 -7.67 63.90 47.81
CA THR A 627 -7.85 64.73 49.01
C THR A 627 -9.22 65.39 48.94
N GLU A 628 -9.98 65.28 50.03
CA GLU A 628 -11.33 65.83 50.31
C GLU A 628 -12.47 65.01 49.64
N HIS A 629 -13.13 64.07 50.33
CA HIS A 629 -13.96 64.23 51.54
C HIS A 629 -14.13 62.89 52.27
#